data_AF-A0A124GAR8-F1
#
_entry.id   AF-A0A124GAR8-F1
#
_cell.length_a   1.000
_cell.length_b   1.000
_cell.length_c   1.000
_cell.angle_alpha   90.00
_cell.angle_beta   90.00
_cell.angle_gamma   90.00
#
_symmetry.space_group_name_H-M   'P 1'
#
loop_
_entity.id
_entity.type
_entity.pdbx_description
1 polymer ?
#
loop_
_entity_poly.entity_id
_entity_poly.type
_entity_poly.pdbx_seq_one_letter_code
_entity_poly.pdbx_strand_id
1 'polypeptide(L)'
;MKTILRVLPALFLLFLSLAWSDPAEAKWGNNNDNGRNSLVWQGRVDDKIDLYIQGRSVRPVVLSGRRPQNVRYDFDGRLPRRTVIVRIASKRGRGQVYVRQLPRSSNNYTAIVRVYDPKGGADRYRLRMQW
;
A
#
# COMPACT_ATOMS: atom_id res chain seq x y z
N MET A 1 -26.62 67.55 16.12
CA MET A 1 -25.77 66.52 15.48
C MET A 1 -25.46 65.47 16.57
N LYS A 2 -26.17 64.32 16.66
CA LYS A 2 -25.84 63.00 16.04
C LYS A 2 -24.36 62.62 16.31
N THR A 3 -23.95 61.54 17.01
CA THR A 3 -24.58 60.25 17.35
C THR A 3 -23.69 59.50 18.41
N ILE A 4 -24.28 58.68 19.28
CA ILE A 4 -23.59 57.67 20.12
C ILE A 4 -23.49 56.35 19.31
N LEU A 5 -22.34 55.65 19.29
CA LEU A 5 -22.26 54.20 19.00
C LEU A 5 -20.89 53.59 19.41
N ARG A 6 -20.83 52.84 20.51
CA ARG A 6 -20.74 51.35 20.66
C ARG A 6 -19.40 50.70 20.24
N VAL A 7 -18.77 50.09 21.24
CA VAL A 7 -17.70 49.08 21.13
C VAL A 7 -18.32 47.72 20.76
N LEU A 8 -17.71 46.96 19.86
CA LEU A 8 -17.72 45.48 19.82
C LEU A 8 -16.53 45.00 18.93
N PRO A 9 -15.72 44.02 19.37
CA PRO A 9 -14.61 43.47 18.58
C PRO A 9 -15.11 42.37 17.64
N ALA A 10 -14.78 42.46 16.36
CA ALA A 10 -15.06 41.40 15.39
C ALA A 10 -13.81 40.55 15.17
N LEU A 11 -13.77 39.41 15.87
CA LEU A 11 -12.92 38.25 15.62
C LEU A 11 -13.56 37.44 14.48
N PHE A 12 -12.88 37.18 13.35
CA PHE A 12 -13.28 36.06 12.47
C PHE A 12 -12.14 35.56 11.56
N LEU A 13 -11.60 34.42 11.97
CA LEU A 13 -11.05 33.29 11.19
C LEU A 13 -9.91 33.52 10.19
N LEU A 14 -8.70 33.22 10.64
CA LEU A 14 -7.60 32.74 9.79
C LEU A 14 -7.99 31.37 9.22
N PHE A 15 -8.19 31.26 7.91
CA PHE A 15 -8.26 29.98 7.21
C PHE A 15 -6.87 29.33 7.21
N LEU A 16 -6.68 28.34 8.08
CA LEU A 16 -5.53 27.45 8.02
C LEU A 16 -5.71 26.54 6.80
N SER A 17 -5.11 26.90 5.66
CA SER A 17 -5.05 26.02 4.50
C SER A 17 -4.18 24.81 4.86
N LEU A 18 -4.81 23.71 5.30
CA LEU A 18 -4.20 22.40 5.21
C LEU A 18 -4.11 22.08 3.72
N ALA A 19 -3.01 22.48 3.10
CA ALA A 19 -2.59 21.87 1.84
C ALA A 19 -2.48 20.38 2.12
N TRP A 20 -3.41 19.59 1.58
CA TRP A 20 -3.22 18.16 1.48
C TRP A 20 -2.03 17.97 0.55
N SER A 21 -0.87 17.70 1.13
CA SER A 21 0.30 17.26 0.38
C SER A 21 -0.10 15.96 -0.30
N ASP A 22 -0.39 16.01 -1.60
CA ASP A 22 -0.48 14.79 -2.39
C ASP A 22 0.82 14.00 -2.18
N PRO A 23 0.76 12.71 -1.79
CA PRO A 23 1.97 11.92 -1.64
C PRO A 23 2.63 11.90 -3.02
N ALA A 24 3.82 12.48 -3.08
CA ALA A 24 4.64 12.57 -4.29
C ALA A 24 4.57 11.25 -5.07
N GLU A 25 4.08 11.33 -6.30
CA GLU A 25 4.10 10.22 -7.23
C GLU A 25 5.56 9.83 -7.44
N ALA A 26 5.97 8.73 -6.81
CA ALA A 26 7.34 8.27 -6.84
C ALA A 26 7.74 8.03 -8.31
N LYS A 27 8.59 8.93 -8.84
CA LYS A 27 9.23 8.78 -10.15
C LYS A 27 9.88 7.40 -10.23
N TRP A 28 9.45 6.62 -11.21
CA TRP A 28 9.94 5.28 -11.49
C TRP A 28 11.41 5.35 -11.91
N GLY A 29 12.33 4.97 -11.03
CA GLY A 29 13.72 4.70 -11.37
C GLY A 29 13.80 3.44 -12.23
N ASN A 30 14.28 3.58 -13.47
CA ASN A 30 14.54 2.47 -14.38
C ASN A 30 15.74 1.65 -13.87
N ASN A 31 15.52 0.83 -12.84
CA ASN A 31 16.54 -0.11 -12.37
C ASN A 31 16.41 -1.40 -13.16
N ASN A 32 17.43 -1.64 -14.00
CA ASN A 32 17.76 -2.92 -14.64
C ASN A 32 18.13 -4.00 -13.59
N ASP A 33 17.30 -4.18 -12.56
CA ASP A 33 17.33 -5.34 -11.69
C ASP A 33 16.77 -6.51 -12.51
N ASN A 34 17.66 -7.28 -13.16
CA ASN A 34 17.33 -8.53 -13.84
C ASN A 34 16.32 -9.31 -12.98
N GLY A 35 15.07 -9.42 -13.42
CA GLY A 35 13.87 -9.74 -12.63
C GLY A 35 13.85 -11.06 -11.86
N ARG A 36 14.96 -11.82 -11.88
CA ARG A 36 15.19 -13.02 -11.11
C ARG A 36 14.96 -12.72 -9.64
N ASN A 37 14.21 -13.58 -8.97
CA ASN A 37 13.74 -13.47 -7.60
C ASN A 37 12.67 -12.38 -7.38
N SER A 38 11.63 -12.38 -8.21
CA SER A 38 10.51 -11.45 -8.06
C SER A 38 9.13 -12.09 -8.19
N LEU A 39 8.13 -11.37 -7.68
CA LEU A 39 6.72 -11.68 -7.76
C LEU A 39 5.97 -10.44 -8.27
N VAL A 40 5.19 -10.60 -9.33
CA VAL A 40 4.18 -9.62 -9.72
C VAL A 40 2.82 -10.14 -9.27
N TRP A 41 2.16 -9.42 -8.37
CA TRP A 41 0.79 -9.72 -7.93
C TRP A 41 -0.18 -8.65 -8.41
N GLN A 42 -1.37 -9.06 -8.82
CA GLN A 42 -2.44 -8.21 -9.30
C GLN A 42 -3.78 -8.66 -8.72
N GLY A 43 -4.66 -7.71 -8.44
CA GLY A 43 -6.01 -7.99 -7.97
C GLY A 43 -6.77 -6.71 -7.65
N ARG A 44 -8.08 -6.82 -7.46
CA ARG A 44 -8.90 -5.76 -6.89
C ARG A 44 -8.99 -5.93 -5.38
N VAL A 45 -8.70 -4.87 -4.63
CA VAL A 45 -8.72 -4.89 -3.15
C VAL A 45 -9.76 -3.90 -2.67
N ASP A 46 -10.60 -4.34 -1.74
CA ASP A 46 -11.59 -3.55 -1.03
C ASP A 46 -11.20 -3.57 0.46
N ASP A 47 -10.79 -2.43 1.00
CA ASP A 47 -10.29 -2.25 2.37
C ASP A 47 -8.95 -2.94 2.69
N LYS A 48 -8.90 -4.14 3.27
CA LYS A 48 -7.64 -4.61 3.89
C LYS A 48 -7.39 -6.10 3.71
N ILE A 49 -6.22 -6.42 3.14
CA ILE A 49 -5.75 -7.80 3.01
C ILE A 49 -4.29 -7.95 3.39
N ASP A 50 -3.94 -9.15 3.83
CA ASP A 50 -2.57 -9.63 3.93
C ASP A 50 -2.31 -10.68 2.84
N LEU A 51 -1.22 -10.51 2.08
CA LEU A 51 -0.72 -11.47 1.12
C LEU A 51 0.34 -12.33 1.81
N TYR A 52 0.03 -13.61 2.03
CA TYR A 52 0.96 -14.60 2.55
C TYR A 52 1.70 -15.23 1.39
N ILE A 53 3.01 -15.01 1.32
CA ILE A 53 3.85 -15.44 0.19
C ILE A 53 4.85 -16.47 0.70
N GLN A 54 4.85 -17.65 0.10
CA GLN A 54 5.75 -18.73 0.47
C GLN A 54 6.11 -19.56 -0.77
N GLY A 55 7.40 -19.72 -1.05
CA GLY A 55 7.85 -20.40 -2.28
C GLY A 55 7.31 -19.72 -3.53
N ARG A 56 6.40 -20.40 -4.27
CA ARG A 56 5.70 -19.88 -5.46
C ARG A 56 4.20 -19.71 -5.25
N SER A 57 3.76 -19.63 -4.01
CA SER A 57 2.36 -19.48 -3.65
C SER A 57 2.10 -18.12 -3.04
N VAL A 58 0.93 -17.55 -3.37
CA VAL A 58 0.38 -16.35 -2.73
C VAL A 58 -1.02 -16.68 -2.24
N ARG A 59 -1.25 -16.52 -0.94
CA ARG A 59 -2.57 -16.67 -0.31
C ARG A 59 -3.04 -15.33 0.25
N PRO A 60 -4.06 -14.69 -0.35
CA PRO A 60 -4.71 -13.53 0.25
C PRO A 60 -5.52 -13.93 1.48
N VAL A 61 -5.38 -13.18 2.57
CA VAL A 61 -6.22 -13.23 3.77
C VAL A 61 -6.91 -11.89 3.92
N VAL A 62 -8.24 -11.90 3.96
CA VAL A 62 -9.04 -10.69 4.16
C VAL A 62 -9.06 -10.35 5.64
N LEU A 63 -8.69 -9.11 5.97
CA LEU A 63 -8.80 -8.57 7.32
C LEU A 63 -10.06 -7.73 7.47
N SER A 64 -10.45 -7.03 6.42
CA SER A 64 -11.71 -6.29 6.31
C SER A 64 -12.05 -6.03 4.84
N GLY A 65 -13.31 -5.71 4.54
CA GLY A 65 -13.82 -5.54 3.19
C GLY A 65 -14.14 -6.87 2.50
N ARG A 66 -13.95 -6.94 1.18
CA ARG A 66 -14.36 -8.08 0.34
C ARG A 66 -13.16 -8.94 -0.09
N ARG A 67 -13.45 -10.20 -0.45
CA ARG A 67 -12.45 -11.08 -1.07
C ARG A 67 -11.88 -10.43 -2.34
N PRO A 68 -10.55 -10.47 -2.54
CA PRO A 68 -9.94 -9.91 -3.74
C PRO A 68 -10.47 -10.55 -5.01
N GLN A 69 -10.71 -9.73 -6.02
CA GLN A 69 -11.23 -10.16 -7.32
C GLN A 69 -10.15 -10.06 -8.40
N ASN A 70 -10.30 -10.85 -9.48
CA ASN A 70 -9.38 -10.84 -10.62
C ASN A 70 -7.91 -11.03 -10.21
N VAL A 71 -7.69 -11.90 -9.22
CA VAL A 71 -6.35 -12.16 -8.68
C VAL A 71 -5.52 -12.90 -9.71
N ARG A 72 -4.33 -12.37 -10.00
CA ARG A 72 -3.32 -13.00 -10.85
C ARG A 72 -1.96 -12.76 -10.23
N TYR A 73 -1.07 -13.73 -10.31
CA TYR A 73 0.31 -13.52 -9.90
C TYR A 73 1.28 -14.34 -10.74
N ASP A 74 2.48 -13.83 -10.88
CA ASP A 74 3.55 -14.43 -11.65
C ASP A 74 4.88 -14.32 -10.89
N PHE A 75 5.66 -15.40 -10.93
CA PHE A 75 6.90 -15.56 -10.18
C PHE A 75 8.08 -15.74 -11.12
N ASP A 76 8.94 -14.74 -11.18
CA ASP A 76 10.26 -14.86 -11.79
C ASP A 76 11.25 -15.32 -10.70
N GLY A 77 11.13 -16.58 -10.29
CA GLY A 77 11.88 -17.18 -9.17
C GLY A 77 11.02 -17.44 -7.94
N ARG A 78 11.44 -18.34 -7.06
CA ARG A 78 10.71 -18.67 -5.81
C ARG A 78 11.20 -17.80 -4.66
N LEU A 79 10.32 -17.51 -3.71
CA LEU A 79 10.74 -17.02 -2.40
C LEU A 79 11.57 -18.13 -1.70
N PRO A 80 12.83 -17.88 -1.32
CA PRO A 80 13.69 -18.88 -0.70
C PRO A 80 13.17 -19.35 0.67
N ARG A 81 13.48 -20.59 1.05
CA ARG A 81 13.25 -21.10 2.42
C ARG A 81 14.38 -20.70 3.36
N ARG A 82 14.71 -19.41 3.36
CA ARG A 82 15.68 -18.77 4.23
C ARG A 82 15.27 -17.32 4.46
N THR A 83 15.82 -16.68 5.48
CA THR A 83 15.57 -15.26 5.72
C THR A 83 16.15 -14.43 4.61
N VAL A 84 15.31 -13.63 3.95
CA VAL A 84 15.67 -12.66 2.91
C VAL A 84 14.87 -11.38 3.11
N ILE A 85 15.39 -10.27 2.61
CA ILE A 85 14.69 -8.99 2.62
C ILE A 85 13.71 -8.99 1.45
N VAL A 86 12.42 -8.85 1.75
CA VAL A 86 11.39 -8.62 0.73
C VAL A 86 11.16 -7.13 0.65
N ARG A 87 11.12 -6.58 -0.57
CA ARG A 87 10.88 -5.16 -0.85
C ARG A 87 9.75 -4.98 -1.85
N ILE A 88 8.99 -3.89 -1.70
CA ILE A 88 8.01 -3.46 -2.71
C ILE A 88 8.78 -2.64 -3.75
N ALA A 89 9.10 -3.27 -4.87
CA ALA A 89 9.87 -2.64 -5.95
C ALA A 89 9.03 -1.66 -6.77
N SER A 90 7.74 -1.96 -6.96
CA SER A 90 6.78 -1.08 -7.61
C SER A 90 5.38 -1.35 -7.12
N LYS A 91 4.56 -0.30 -7.11
CA LYS A 91 3.16 -0.35 -6.69
C LYS A 91 2.34 0.58 -7.58
N ARG A 92 1.25 0.05 -8.12
CA ARG A 92 0.11 0.79 -8.64
C ARG A 92 -1.12 0.46 -7.80
N GLY A 93 -1.90 1.47 -7.46
CA GLY A 93 -3.09 1.38 -6.61
C GLY A 93 -3.11 2.49 -5.56
N ARG A 94 -4.32 2.87 -5.15
CA ARG A 94 -4.60 4.07 -4.34
C ARG A 94 -4.14 4.01 -2.89
N GLY A 95 -4.31 2.85 -2.25
CA GLY A 95 -4.06 2.59 -0.83
C GLY A 95 -2.58 2.41 -0.50
N GLN A 96 -2.25 2.00 0.72
CA GLN A 96 -0.89 1.75 1.19
C GLN A 96 -0.49 0.28 1.01
N VAL A 97 0.80 0.03 0.78
CA VAL A 97 1.36 -1.33 0.69
C VAL A 97 2.69 -1.36 1.42
N TYR A 98 2.86 -2.33 2.31
CA TYR A 98 4.10 -2.50 3.06
C TYR A 98 4.30 -3.96 3.49
N VAL A 99 5.57 -4.32 3.70
CA VAL A 99 5.93 -5.64 4.23
C VAL A 99 5.71 -5.63 5.73
N ARG A 100 4.71 -6.40 6.20
CA ARG A 100 4.41 -6.54 7.63
C ARG A 100 5.35 -7.53 8.31
N GLN A 101 5.77 -8.56 7.58
CA GLN A 101 6.65 -9.59 8.13
C GLN A 101 7.55 -10.19 7.05
N LEU A 102 8.84 -10.32 7.37
CA LEU A 102 9.82 -11.00 6.52
C LEU A 102 9.70 -12.53 6.65
N PRO A 103 10.12 -13.31 5.63
CA PRO A 103 10.18 -14.76 5.74
C PRO A 103 11.25 -15.16 6.76
N ARG A 104 10.85 -15.68 7.91
CA ARG A 104 11.75 -16.11 9.00
C ARG A 104 11.46 -17.55 9.39
N SER A 105 12.39 -18.23 10.05
CA SER A 105 12.14 -19.59 10.55
C SER A 105 10.88 -19.66 11.43
N SER A 106 10.65 -18.63 12.25
CA SER A 106 9.48 -18.51 13.14
C SER A 106 8.12 -18.44 12.44
N ASN A 107 8.08 -18.16 11.13
CA ASN A 107 6.84 -18.15 10.33
C ASN A 107 6.92 -19.06 9.11
N ASN A 108 7.74 -20.11 9.19
CA ASN A 108 7.95 -21.08 8.12
C ASN A 108 8.41 -20.43 6.81
N TYR A 109 9.23 -19.38 6.90
CA TYR A 109 9.74 -18.61 5.77
C TYR A 109 8.64 -18.00 4.89
N THR A 110 7.61 -17.44 5.53
CA THR A 110 6.49 -16.78 4.85
C THR A 110 6.65 -15.26 4.90
N ALA A 111 6.70 -14.59 3.76
CA ALA A 111 6.60 -13.14 3.73
C ALA A 111 5.12 -12.72 3.86
N ILE A 112 4.84 -11.68 4.62
CA ILE A 112 3.49 -11.12 4.71
C ILE A 112 3.50 -9.66 4.29
N VAL A 113 2.79 -9.37 3.21
CA VAL A 113 2.64 -8.03 2.65
C VAL A 113 1.23 -7.55 2.86
N ARG A 114 1.06 -6.38 3.46
CA ARG A 114 -0.25 -5.77 3.68
C ARG A 114 -0.59 -4.83 2.55
N VAL A 115 -1.84 -4.90 2.09
CA VAL A 115 -2.48 -3.88 1.26
C VAL A 115 -3.62 -3.27 2.07
N TYR A 116 -3.65 -1.95 2.17
CA TYR A 116 -4.66 -1.21 2.92
C TYR A 116 -5.22 -0.05 2.10
N ASP A 117 -6.50 -0.12 1.74
CA ASP A 117 -7.25 0.83 0.94
C ASP A 117 -8.47 1.34 1.71
N PRO A 118 -8.31 2.38 2.56
CA PRO A 118 -9.40 2.84 3.42
C PRO A 118 -10.56 3.51 2.68
N LYS A 119 -10.40 3.84 1.39
CA LYS A 119 -11.44 4.52 0.63
C LYS A 119 -12.49 3.51 0.16
N GLY A 120 -13.76 3.91 0.19
CA GLY A 120 -14.86 3.04 -0.20
C GLY A 120 -14.73 2.48 -1.62
N GLY A 121 -15.10 1.20 -1.75
CA GLY A 121 -15.09 0.46 -3.01
C GLY A 121 -13.71 -0.06 -3.40
N ALA A 122 -13.71 -1.15 -4.18
CA ALA A 122 -12.49 -1.83 -4.58
C ALA A 122 -11.69 -1.04 -5.63
N ASP A 123 -10.36 -0.97 -5.48
CA ASP A 123 -9.42 -0.46 -6.49
C ASP A 123 -8.52 -1.57 -7.06
N ARG A 124 -7.93 -1.34 -8.23
CA ARG A 124 -7.00 -2.28 -8.87
C ARG A 124 -5.57 -2.04 -8.39
N TYR A 125 -4.96 -3.10 -7.88
CA TYR A 125 -3.56 -3.11 -7.46
C TYR A 125 -2.70 -3.91 -8.43
N ARG A 126 -1.47 -3.42 -8.66
CA ARG A 126 -0.37 -4.17 -9.29
C ARG A 126 0.90 -3.92 -8.49
N LEU A 127 1.43 -4.97 -7.90
CA LEU A 127 2.57 -4.93 -7.00
C LEU A 127 3.70 -5.75 -7.61
N ARG A 128 4.90 -5.18 -7.67
CA ARG A 128 6.13 -5.94 -7.93
C ARG A 128 6.90 -6.03 -6.62
N MET A 129 7.14 -7.24 -6.17
CA MET A 129 7.95 -7.57 -5.01
C MET A 129 9.23 -8.22 -5.47
N GLN A 130 10.33 -7.93 -4.79
CA GLN A 130 11.64 -8.50 -5.07
C GLN A 130 12.30 -8.95 -3.76
N TRP A 131 13.19 -9.93 -3.86
CA TRP A 131 13.97 -10.46 -2.74
C TRP A 131 15.37 -10.88 -3.17
#